data_AF-A0A7R9BQY5-F1
#
_entry.id   AF-A0A7R9BQY5-F1
#
_cell.length_a   1.000
_cell.length_b   1.000
_cell.length_c   1.000
_cell.angle_alpha   90.00
_cell.angle_beta   90.00
_cell.angle_gamma   90.00
#
_symmetry.space_group_name_H-M   'P 1'
#
loop_
_entity.id
_entity.type
_entity.pdbx_description
1 polymer ?
#
loop_
_entity_poly.entity_id
_entity_poly.type
_entity_poly.pdbx_seq_one_letter_code
_entity_poly.pdbx_strand_id
1 'polypeptide(L)'
;MNSLYRFVGMVVRSRNEVTNHLLQKLYRDPYGHDLMSTNIQRGRDHGLTGYVNYRYKLCGLSLIKTWDDMVNMGYMRNYTVAKLAQIYRTPYDVDLIIGGLAERPVKGGWVGPTLSCIIARQFRNLIVGDRHWFEHPGMPSSFTKAQLKAIKYTSAAGLLCEVLGLKALQPLVMHLPGYQGNQITSCKNLPTLNLLPWKEVDPYHSAPQDVLYGSGNHHSGYNSGDYGYGHLADTYSTGDTYSTGNSGYINPGY
;
A
#
# COMPACT_ATOMS: atom_id res chain seq x y z
N MET A 1 -15.12 26.53 -3.51
CA MET A 1 -14.72 25.95 -2.21
C MET A 1 -15.64 24.83 -1.70
N ASN A 2 -16.84 24.58 -2.27
CA ASN A 2 -17.76 23.51 -1.80
C ASN A 2 -17.57 22.12 -2.44
N SER A 3 -16.69 21.95 -3.44
CA SER A 3 -16.60 20.68 -4.18
C SER A 3 -15.65 19.65 -3.56
N LEU A 4 -14.61 20.08 -2.83
CA LEU A 4 -13.61 19.18 -2.23
C LEU A 4 -14.11 18.52 -0.93
N TYR A 5 -14.99 19.19 -0.17
CA TYR A 5 -15.65 18.61 1.00
C TYR A 5 -16.58 17.43 0.67
N ARG A 6 -17.03 17.33 -0.59
CA ARG A 6 -17.83 16.18 -1.03
C ARG A 6 -17.01 14.92 -1.21
N PHE A 7 -15.73 14.99 -1.59
CA PHE A 7 -14.98 13.79 -1.98
C PHE A 7 -14.57 12.92 -0.78
N VAL A 8 -14.15 13.55 0.33
CA VAL A 8 -13.75 12.83 1.55
C VAL A 8 -14.97 12.44 2.41
N GLY A 9 -16.09 13.15 2.28
CA GLY A 9 -17.36 12.83 2.94
C GLY A 9 -18.27 11.85 2.19
N MET A 10 -17.97 11.51 0.93
CA MET A 10 -18.87 10.69 0.10
C MET A 10 -18.94 9.22 0.54
N VAL A 11 -17.89 8.70 1.19
CA VAL A 11 -17.82 7.27 1.54
C VAL A 11 -18.83 6.88 2.64
N VAL A 12 -19.37 7.85 3.39
CA VAL A 12 -20.22 7.56 4.56
C VAL A 12 -21.68 8.00 4.41
N ARG A 13 -22.10 8.63 3.30
CA ARG A 13 -23.40 9.33 3.27
C ARG A 13 -24.46 8.94 2.24
N SER A 14 -24.42 7.76 1.62
CA SER A 14 -25.64 7.21 1.01
C SER A 14 -25.55 5.71 0.77
N ARG A 15 -26.19 4.93 1.65
CA ARG A 15 -26.40 3.49 1.45
C ARG A 15 -27.16 3.24 0.13
N ASN A 16 -28.07 4.16 -0.22
CA ASN A 16 -28.88 4.07 -1.44
C ASN A 16 -28.06 4.38 -2.70
N GLU A 17 -27.13 5.33 -2.69
CA GLU A 17 -26.24 5.56 -3.85
C GLU A 17 -25.39 4.34 -4.16
N VAL A 18 -24.78 3.74 -3.13
CA VAL A 18 -23.90 2.58 -3.30
C VAL A 18 -24.68 1.33 -3.73
N THR A 19 -25.94 1.20 -3.31
CA THR A 19 -26.78 0.05 -3.64
C THR A 19 -27.45 0.21 -5.01
N ASN A 20 -27.96 1.40 -5.32
CA ASN A 20 -28.84 1.62 -6.47
C ASN A 20 -28.15 2.29 -7.66
N HIS A 21 -26.99 2.92 -7.45
CA HIS A 21 -26.35 3.75 -8.47
C HIS A 21 -24.85 3.43 -8.67
N LEU A 22 -24.25 2.59 -7.82
CA LEU A 22 -22.87 2.15 -8.03
C LEU A 22 -22.78 1.25 -9.26
N LEU A 23 -21.78 1.50 -10.10
CA LEU A 23 -21.55 0.81 -11.38
C LEU A 23 -22.71 0.94 -12.38
N GLN A 24 -23.63 1.89 -12.17
CA GLN A 24 -24.66 2.20 -13.14
C GLN A 24 -23.99 2.67 -14.44
N LYS A 25 -24.21 1.95 -15.54
CA LYS A 25 -23.77 2.39 -16.86
C LYS A 25 -24.71 3.47 -17.33
N LEU A 26 -24.22 4.72 -17.29
CA LEU A 26 -24.89 5.85 -17.90
C LEU A 26 -25.22 5.45 -19.35
N TYR A 27 -26.51 5.52 -19.71
CA TYR A 27 -27.09 5.19 -21.03
C TYR A 27 -27.40 3.74 -21.38
N ARG A 28 -27.14 2.73 -20.53
CA ARG A 28 -27.54 1.34 -20.83
C ARG A 28 -28.49 0.70 -19.83
N ASP A 29 -28.34 0.99 -18.55
CA ASP A 29 -29.09 0.30 -17.50
C ASP A 29 -29.88 1.30 -16.62
N PRO A 30 -31.18 1.06 -16.39
CA PRO A 30 -32.01 1.94 -15.57
C PRO A 30 -31.69 1.84 -14.06
N TYR A 31 -30.87 0.87 -13.65
CA TYR A 31 -30.47 0.62 -12.25
C TYR A 31 -28.96 0.33 -12.15
N GLY A 32 -28.39 0.59 -10.98
CA GLY A 32 -27.01 0.21 -10.62
C GLY A 32 -26.91 -1.22 -10.07
N HIS A 33 -25.70 -1.61 -9.71
CA HIS A 33 -25.41 -2.91 -9.09
C HIS A 33 -25.20 -2.75 -7.57
N ASP A 34 -25.73 -3.69 -6.79
CA ASP A 34 -25.47 -3.75 -5.35
C ASP A 34 -24.05 -4.28 -5.10
N LEU A 35 -23.17 -3.40 -4.64
CA LEU A 35 -21.77 -3.73 -4.33
C LEU A 35 -21.65 -4.84 -3.27
N MET A 36 -22.52 -4.82 -2.26
CA MET A 36 -22.42 -5.77 -1.17
C MET A 36 -22.83 -7.17 -1.65
N SER A 37 -23.90 -7.27 -2.42
CA SER A 37 -24.29 -8.52 -3.08
C SER A 37 -23.16 -9.04 -4.00
N THR A 38 -22.50 -8.14 -4.72
CA THR A 38 -21.37 -8.47 -5.60
C THR A 38 -20.18 -9.02 -4.81
N ASN A 39 -19.84 -8.41 -3.67
CA ASN A 39 -18.74 -8.86 -2.81
C ASN A 39 -19.03 -10.23 -2.18
N ILE A 40 -20.28 -10.49 -1.77
CA ILE A 40 -20.72 -11.82 -1.32
C ILE A 40 -20.51 -12.84 -2.44
N GLN A 41 -21.06 -12.56 -3.63
CA GLN A 41 -20.97 -13.47 -4.76
C GLN A 41 -19.53 -13.71 -5.20
N ARG A 42 -18.67 -12.68 -5.18
CA ARG A 42 -17.24 -12.82 -5.47
C ARG A 42 -16.50 -13.69 -4.44
N GLY A 43 -16.86 -13.57 -3.17
CA GLY A 43 -16.32 -14.45 -2.14
C GLY A 43 -16.66 -15.92 -2.41
N ARG A 44 -17.90 -16.19 -2.84
CA ARG A 44 -18.34 -17.55 -3.20
C ARG A 44 -17.69 -18.07 -4.48
N ASP A 45 -17.60 -17.23 -5.50
CA ASP A 45 -16.93 -17.53 -6.78
C ASP A 45 -15.45 -17.88 -6.58
N HIS A 46 -14.76 -17.14 -5.70
CA HIS A 46 -13.37 -17.43 -5.33
C HIS A 46 -13.23 -18.61 -4.35
N GLY A 47 -14.32 -19.29 -4.00
CA GLY A 47 -14.30 -20.44 -3.08
C GLY A 47 -13.81 -20.09 -1.67
N LEU A 48 -14.01 -18.84 -1.21
CA LEU A 48 -13.61 -18.44 0.13
C LEU A 48 -14.42 -19.23 1.16
N THR A 49 -13.74 -19.73 2.19
CA THR A 49 -14.42 -20.39 3.31
C THR A 49 -15.26 -19.40 4.13
N GLY A 50 -16.25 -19.91 4.86
CA GLY A 50 -17.05 -19.10 5.78
C GLY A 50 -16.23 -18.39 6.87
N TYR A 51 -16.82 -17.30 7.38
CA TYR A 51 -16.26 -16.40 8.38
C TYR A 51 -15.61 -17.12 9.59
N VAL A 52 -16.30 -18.12 10.15
CA VAL A 52 -15.84 -18.86 11.34
C VAL A 52 -14.48 -19.53 11.10
N ASN A 53 -14.23 -20.06 9.90
CA ASN A 53 -12.97 -20.73 9.58
C ASN A 53 -11.80 -19.75 9.51
N TYR A 54 -11.99 -18.56 8.91
CA TYR A 54 -10.97 -17.52 8.93
C TYR A 54 -10.68 -17.05 10.36
N ARG A 55 -11.73 -16.80 11.13
CA ARG A 55 -11.62 -16.35 12.52
C ARG A 55 -10.81 -17.34 13.38
N TYR A 56 -11.16 -18.63 13.33
CA TYR A 56 -10.51 -19.65 14.14
C TYR A 56 -9.17 -20.11 13.56
N LYS A 57 -9.15 -20.60 12.31
CA LYS A 57 -7.96 -21.26 11.75
C LYS A 57 -6.88 -20.28 11.34
N LEU A 58 -7.25 -19.15 10.73
CA LEU A 58 -6.27 -18.16 10.28
C LEU A 58 -5.88 -17.20 11.41
N CYS A 59 -6.85 -16.74 12.19
CA CYS A 59 -6.61 -15.69 13.18
C CYS A 59 -6.46 -16.18 14.63
N GLY A 60 -6.66 -17.48 14.89
CA GLY A 60 -6.50 -18.06 16.23
C GLY A 60 -7.51 -17.54 17.26
N LEU A 61 -8.63 -16.97 16.81
CA LEU A 61 -9.67 -16.42 17.67
C LEU A 61 -10.63 -17.53 18.12
N SER A 62 -11.40 -17.27 19.18
CA SER A 62 -12.34 -18.25 19.75
C SER A 62 -13.28 -18.86 18.71
N LEU A 63 -13.41 -20.20 18.74
CA LEU A 63 -14.28 -20.95 17.83
C LEU A 63 -15.75 -20.66 18.12
N ILE A 64 -16.50 -20.38 17.06
CA ILE A 64 -17.95 -20.22 17.09
C ILE A 64 -18.55 -21.53 16.57
N LYS A 65 -19.44 -22.16 17.34
CA LYS A 65 -20.20 -23.35 16.91
C LYS A 65 -21.69 -23.05 16.74
N THR A 66 -22.21 -22.15 17.56
CA THR A 66 -23.63 -21.78 17.63
C THR A 66 -23.84 -20.27 17.49
N TRP A 67 -25.08 -19.87 17.22
CA TRP A 67 -25.46 -18.45 17.22
C TRP A 67 -25.29 -17.81 18.61
N ASP A 68 -25.52 -18.58 19.68
CA ASP A 68 -25.34 -18.12 21.06
C ASP A 68 -23.88 -17.81 21.37
N ASP A 69 -22.93 -18.59 20.83
CA ASP A 69 -21.50 -18.27 20.94
C ASP A 69 -21.20 -16.87 20.36
N MET A 70 -21.80 -16.53 19.22
CA MET A 70 -21.60 -15.20 18.60
C MET A 70 -22.15 -14.07 19.46
N VAL A 71 -23.28 -14.29 20.14
CA VAL A 71 -23.87 -13.34 21.09
C VAL A 71 -22.97 -13.19 22.31
N ASN A 72 -22.59 -14.30 22.94
CA ASN A 72 -21.84 -14.33 24.20
C ASN A 72 -20.42 -13.76 24.05
N MET A 73 -19.79 -13.93 22.89
CA MET A 73 -18.47 -13.35 22.63
C MET A 73 -18.46 -11.82 22.55
N GLY A 74 -19.61 -11.18 22.29
CA GLY A 74 -19.74 -9.72 22.29
C GLY A 74 -19.03 -8.99 21.13
N TYR A 75 -18.47 -9.71 20.16
CA TYR A 75 -17.84 -9.09 18.98
C TYR A 75 -18.85 -8.51 18.00
N MET A 76 -20.12 -8.91 18.03
CA MET A 76 -21.19 -8.34 17.19
C MET A 76 -22.29 -7.75 18.06
N ARG A 77 -23.23 -7.00 17.47
CA ARG A 77 -24.46 -6.60 18.18
C ARG A 77 -25.45 -7.76 18.14
N ASN A 78 -26.15 -8.03 19.25
CA ASN A 78 -27.11 -9.15 19.34
C ASN A 78 -28.16 -9.11 18.23
N TYR A 79 -28.68 -7.92 17.91
CA TYR A 79 -29.61 -7.73 16.79
C TYR A 79 -29.02 -8.17 15.44
N THR A 80 -27.73 -7.90 15.20
CA THR A 80 -27.04 -8.34 13.98
C THR A 80 -26.94 -9.85 13.93
N VAL A 81 -26.57 -10.50 15.04
CA VAL A 81 -26.51 -11.98 15.11
C VAL A 81 -27.89 -12.59 14.84
N ALA A 82 -28.95 -12.03 15.43
CA ALA A 82 -30.32 -12.49 15.18
C ALA A 82 -30.71 -12.37 13.70
N LYS A 83 -30.28 -11.32 13.00
CA LYS A 83 -30.49 -11.18 11.55
C LYS A 83 -29.68 -12.18 10.73
N LEU A 84 -28.44 -12.46 11.12
CA LEU A 84 -27.64 -13.49 10.46
C LEU A 84 -28.28 -14.88 10.62
N ALA A 85 -28.81 -15.20 11.80
CA ALA A 85 -29.50 -16.46 12.07
C ALA A 85 -30.82 -16.62 11.27
N GLN A 86 -31.42 -15.52 10.79
CA GLN A 86 -32.59 -15.56 9.89
C GLN A 86 -32.21 -15.84 8.44
N ILE A 87 -30.96 -15.53 8.04
CA ILE A 87 -30.50 -15.56 6.64
C ILE A 87 -29.66 -16.82 6.36
N TYR A 88 -28.79 -17.18 7.29
CA TYR A 88 -27.87 -18.31 7.16
C TYR A 88 -28.35 -19.48 8.01
N ARG A 89 -28.19 -20.70 7.48
CA ARG A 89 -28.59 -21.93 8.17
C ARG A 89 -27.73 -22.19 9.41
N THR A 90 -26.42 -21.96 9.32
CA THR A 90 -25.48 -22.13 10.43
C THR A 90 -24.46 -20.98 10.49
N PRO A 91 -23.80 -20.73 11.64
CA PRO A 91 -22.72 -19.74 11.73
C PRO A 91 -21.58 -19.99 10.74
N TYR A 92 -21.35 -21.25 10.36
CA TYR A 92 -20.31 -21.64 9.40
C TYR A 92 -20.60 -21.18 7.98
N ASP A 93 -21.87 -20.97 7.64
CA ASP A 93 -22.30 -20.53 6.29
C ASP A 93 -22.17 -19.02 6.09
N VAL A 94 -21.90 -18.25 7.16
CA VAL A 94 -21.76 -16.79 7.08
C VAL A 94 -20.57 -16.43 6.19
N ASP A 95 -20.83 -15.70 5.11
CA ASP A 95 -19.79 -15.24 4.18
C ASP A 95 -18.76 -14.37 4.93
N LEU A 96 -17.46 -14.53 4.60
CA LEU A 96 -16.36 -13.85 5.30
C LEU A 96 -16.58 -12.33 5.39
N ILE A 97 -16.96 -11.70 4.28
CA ILE A 97 -17.14 -10.25 4.24
C ILE A 97 -18.27 -9.78 5.16
N ILE A 98 -19.34 -10.58 5.29
CA ILE A 98 -20.49 -10.26 6.13
C ILE A 98 -20.13 -10.42 7.59
N GLY A 99 -19.52 -11.54 7.97
CA GLY A 99 -19.07 -11.75 9.35
C GLY A 99 -18.00 -10.73 9.75
N GLY A 100 -17.02 -10.46 8.88
CA GLY A 100 -15.94 -9.52 9.15
C GLY A 100 -16.41 -8.07 9.35
N LEU A 101 -17.38 -7.60 8.54
CA LEU A 101 -17.96 -6.26 8.68
C LEU A 101 -18.95 -6.14 9.85
N ALA A 102 -19.55 -7.26 10.27
CA ALA A 102 -20.49 -7.28 11.40
C ALA A 102 -19.79 -7.15 12.77
N GLU A 103 -18.49 -7.43 12.84
CA GLU A 103 -17.70 -7.27 14.06
C GLU A 103 -17.56 -5.80 14.46
N ARG A 104 -17.60 -5.55 15.77
CA ARG A 104 -17.30 -4.27 16.39
C ARG A 104 -15.82 -3.93 16.15
N PRO A 105 -15.50 -2.66 15.83
CA PRO A 105 -14.11 -2.25 15.67
C PRO A 105 -13.27 -2.51 16.92
N VAL A 106 -12.01 -2.91 16.70
CA VAL A 106 -11.02 -2.98 17.79
C VAL A 106 -10.74 -1.57 18.34
N LYS A 107 -10.22 -1.48 19.57
CA LYS A 107 -9.88 -0.18 20.19
C LYS A 107 -8.87 0.58 19.31
N GLY A 108 -9.24 1.78 18.88
CA GLY A 108 -8.40 2.62 18.00
C GLY A 108 -8.40 2.21 16.52
N GLY A 109 -9.17 1.18 16.13
CA GLY A 109 -9.31 0.74 14.75
C GLY A 109 -10.71 0.97 14.18
N TRP A 110 -10.86 0.70 12.88
CA TRP A 110 -12.11 0.85 12.14
C TRP A 110 -12.80 -0.48 11.78
N VAL A 111 -12.10 -1.60 11.97
CA VAL A 111 -12.58 -2.94 11.65
C VAL A 111 -12.45 -3.87 12.85
N GLY A 112 -13.24 -4.94 12.85
CA GLY A 112 -13.18 -5.93 13.91
C GLY A 112 -11.96 -6.85 13.86
N PRO A 113 -11.75 -7.66 14.91
CA PRO A 113 -10.53 -8.46 15.10
C PRO A 113 -10.21 -9.40 13.93
N THR A 114 -11.21 -9.99 13.26
CA THR A 114 -10.98 -10.91 12.13
C THR A 114 -10.42 -10.14 10.93
N LEU A 115 -11.04 -9.03 10.54
CA LEU A 115 -10.54 -8.21 9.44
C LEU A 115 -9.21 -7.53 9.80
N SER A 116 -9.01 -7.09 11.04
CA SER A 116 -7.72 -6.57 11.52
C SER A 116 -6.60 -7.60 11.34
N CYS A 117 -6.84 -8.85 11.74
CA CYS A 117 -5.88 -9.94 11.56
C CYS A 117 -5.54 -10.18 10.08
N ILE A 118 -6.56 -10.32 9.21
CA ILE A 118 -6.36 -10.59 7.78
C ILE A 118 -5.58 -9.45 7.12
N ILE A 119 -6.02 -8.20 7.35
CA ILE A 119 -5.41 -7.00 6.78
C ILE A 119 -3.97 -6.85 7.29
N ALA A 120 -3.74 -6.96 8.60
CA ALA A 120 -2.41 -6.81 9.19
C ALA A 120 -1.44 -7.89 8.68
N ARG A 121 -1.88 -9.15 8.54
CA ARG A 121 -1.07 -10.22 7.96
C ARG A 121 -0.72 -9.92 6.51
N GLN A 122 -1.68 -9.47 5.72
CA GLN A 122 -1.43 -9.12 4.31
C GLN A 122 -0.43 -7.96 4.18
N PHE A 123 -0.62 -6.87 4.93
CA PHE A 123 0.31 -5.73 4.91
C PHE A 123 1.70 -6.12 5.41
N ARG A 124 1.81 -6.95 6.46
CA ARG A 124 3.11 -7.47 6.92
C ARG A 124 3.82 -8.24 5.81
N ASN A 125 3.10 -9.13 5.12
CA ASN A 125 3.68 -9.91 4.04
C ASN A 125 4.13 -9.03 2.87
N LEU A 126 3.36 -7.98 2.53
CA LEU A 126 3.75 -7.00 1.50
C LEU A 126 5.01 -6.23 1.91
N ILE A 127 5.12 -5.82 3.17
CA ILE A 127 6.28 -5.09 3.67
C ILE A 127 7.53 -5.98 3.69
N VAL A 128 7.43 -7.12 4.38
CA VAL A 128 8.59 -8.01 4.61
C VAL A 128 9.01 -8.73 3.33
N GLY A 129 8.05 -9.08 2.46
CA GLY A 129 8.30 -9.79 1.22
C GLY A 129 8.80 -8.91 0.07
N ASP A 130 8.77 -7.59 0.22
CA ASP A 130 9.19 -6.65 -0.81
C ASP A 130 10.67 -6.27 -0.65
N ARG A 131 11.50 -6.76 -1.58
CA ARG A 131 12.94 -6.41 -1.66
C ARG A 131 13.16 -4.90 -1.85
N HIS A 132 12.19 -4.21 -2.45
CA HIS A 132 12.22 -2.78 -2.71
C HIS A 132 11.46 -1.96 -1.65
N TRP A 133 11.03 -2.57 -0.55
CA TRP A 133 10.43 -1.83 0.55
C TRP A 133 11.39 -0.74 1.03
N PHE A 134 10.91 0.50 1.03
CA PHE A 134 11.77 1.69 1.14
C PHE A 134 12.55 1.79 2.46
N GLU A 135 12.13 1.09 3.51
CA GLU A 135 12.84 1.08 4.80
C GLU A 135 13.86 -0.04 4.96
N HIS A 136 13.91 -1.02 4.05
CA HIS A 136 14.86 -2.13 4.16
C HIS A 136 16.29 -1.62 3.98
N PRO A 137 17.20 -1.83 4.97
CA PRO A 137 18.60 -1.46 4.84
C PRO A 137 19.43 -2.58 4.20
N GLY A 138 20.61 -2.23 3.69
CA GLY A 138 21.62 -3.20 3.26
C GLY A 138 21.36 -3.90 1.92
N MET A 139 20.34 -3.48 1.16
CA MET A 139 20.08 -3.96 -0.20
C MET A 139 20.68 -3.00 -1.23
N PRO A 140 21.01 -3.46 -2.44
CA PRO A 140 21.40 -2.57 -3.54
C PRO A 140 20.36 -1.50 -3.88
N SER A 141 19.07 -1.79 -3.61
CA SER A 141 17.94 -0.86 -3.79
C SER A 141 17.62 -0.02 -2.56
N SER A 142 18.40 -0.12 -1.48
CA SER A 142 18.15 0.64 -0.25
C SER A 142 18.43 2.12 -0.46
N PHE A 143 17.52 2.97 0.04
CA PHE A 143 17.80 4.39 0.17
C PHE A 143 18.95 4.66 1.14
N THR A 144 19.71 5.72 0.89
CA THR A 144 20.67 6.24 1.88
C THR A 144 19.93 6.76 3.11
N LYS A 145 20.62 6.89 4.25
CA LYS A 145 20.01 7.44 5.47
C LYS A 145 19.44 8.84 5.27
N ALA A 146 20.07 9.66 4.43
CA ALA A 146 19.61 11.02 4.12
C ALA A 146 18.33 10.99 3.27
N GLN A 147 18.27 10.12 2.26
CA GLN A 147 17.10 9.90 1.43
C GLN A 147 15.92 9.37 2.26
N LEU A 148 16.14 8.35 3.09
CA LEU A 148 15.10 7.79 3.95
C LEU A 148 14.54 8.84 4.94
N LYS A 149 15.40 9.70 5.49
CA LYS A 149 14.97 10.80 6.36
C LYS A 149 14.08 11.80 5.61
N ALA A 150 14.42 12.12 4.36
CA ALA A 150 13.60 13.01 3.52
C ALA A 150 12.22 12.40 3.21
N ILE A 151 12.17 11.11 2.87
CA ILE A 151 10.91 10.39 2.63
C ILE A 151 10.05 10.40 3.90
N LYS A 152 10.60 10.01 5.05
CA LYS A 152 9.85 9.95 6.33
C LYS A 152 9.39 11.30 6.86
N TYR A 153 10.06 12.39 6.47
CA TYR A 153 9.64 13.74 6.82
C TYR A 153 8.49 14.24 5.96
N THR A 154 8.31 13.68 4.76
CA THR A 154 7.27 14.10 3.82
C THR A 154 5.88 13.77 4.35
N SER A 155 4.94 14.70 4.22
CA SER A 155 3.54 14.48 4.59
C SER A 155 2.67 14.26 3.36
N ALA A 156 1.65 13.39 3.46
CA ALA A 156 0.67 13.21 2.39
C ALA A 156 -0.06 14.51 2.04
N ALA A 157 -0.30 15.37 3.03
CA ALA A 157 -0.90 16.68 2.82
C ALA A 157 0.01 17.62 2.02
N GLY A 158 1.30 17.69 2.36
CA GLY A 158 2.29 18.47 1.62
C GLY A 158 2.44 18.00 0.18
N LEU A 159 2.52 16.68 -0.04
CA LEU A 159 2.57 16.10 -1.38
C LEU A 159 1.35 16.49 -2.22
N LEU A 160 0.14 16.38 -1.66
CA LEU A 160 -1.08 16.78 -2.36
C LEU A 160 -1.12 18.29 -2.64
N CYS A 161 -0.60 19.12 -1.73
CA CYS A 161 -0.49 20.56 -1.97
C CYS A 161 0.40 20.88 -3.17
N GLU A 162 1.56 20.24 -3.28
CA GLU A 162 2.50 20.45 -4.40
C GLU A 162 1.91 19.93 -5.72
N VAL A 163 1.41 18.69 -5.74
CA VAL A 163 0.92 18.04 -6.96
C VAL A 163 -0.34 18.72 -7.50
N LEU A 164 -1.23 19.21 -6.63
CA LEU A 164 -2.52 19.78 -7.02
C LEU A 164 -2.53 21.32 -7.00
N GLY A 165 -1.43 21.98 -6.62
CA GLY A 165 -1.35 23.44 -6.51
C GLY A 165 -2.29 24.04 -5.46
N LEU A 166 -2.56 23.32 -4.36
CA LEU A 166 -3.45 23.79 -3.30
C LEU A 166 -2.77 24.87 -2.44
N LYS A 167 -3.57 25.78 -1.88
CA LYS A 167 -3.10 26.82 -0.96
C LYS A 167 -3.18 26.42 0.50
N ALA A 168 -4.13 25.55 0.85
CA ALA A 168 -4.36 25.10 2.21
C ALA A 168 -4.97 23.69 2.23
N LEU A 169 -4.58 22.89 3.22
CA LEU A 169 -5.07 21.53 3.45
C LEU A 169 -4.90 21.16 4.94
N GLN A 170 -5.67 20.21 5.43
CA GLN A 170 -5.48 19.66 6.77
C GLN A 170 -4.28 18.68 6.81
N PRO A 171 -3.44 18.70 7.86
CA PRO A 171 -2.24 17.85 7.92
C PRO A 171 -2.52 16.34 7.82
N LEU A 172 -3.57 15.84 8.50
CA LEU A 172 -3.96 14.44 8.47
C LEU A 172 -5.07 14.23 7.44
N VAL A 173 -4.68 13.95 6.19
CA VAL A 173 -5.60 13.90 5.04
C VAL A 173 -6.68 12.82 5.13
N MET A 174 -6.43 11.75 5.90
CA MET A 174 -7.40 10.66 6.13
C MET A 174 -8.38 10.97 7.27
N HIS A 175 -8.18 12.07 8.00
CA HIS A 175 -9.11 12.55 9.01
C HIS A 175 -9.90 13.74 8.47
N LEU A 176 -11.12 13.89 8.98
CA LEU A 176 -11.94 15.05 8.66
C LEU A 176 -11.26 16.33 9.16
N PRO A 177 -11.40 17.45 8.42
CA PRO A 177 -10.99 18.75 8.92
C PRO A 177 -11.61 19.07 10.28
N GLY A 178 -10.80 19.57 11.21
CA GLY A 178 -11.18 19.96 12.56
C GLY A 178 -11.32 18.82 13.58
N TYR A 179 -11.37 17.55 13.13
CA TYR A 179 -11.39 16.41 14.04
C TYR A 179 -10.08 16.33 14.83
N GLN A 180 -10.16 16.30 16.18
CA GLN A 180 -9.00 16.21 17.08
C GLN A 180 -7.88 17.23 16.76
N GLY A 181 -8.25 18.45 16.39
CA GLY A 181 -7.27 19.51 16.09
C GLY A 181 -6.65 19.45 14.69
N ASN A 182 -7.17 18.60 13.79
CA ASN A 182 -6.75 18.50 12.40
C ASN A 182 -7.28 19.68 11.53
N GLN A 183 -6.97 20.91 11.92
CA GLN A 183 -7.44 22.10 11.24
C GLN A 183 -6.76 22.29 9.88
N ILE A 184 -7.47 22.92 8.94
CA ILE A 184 -6.90 23.32 7.66
C ILE A 184 -5.81 24.37 7.94
N THR A 185 -4.63 24.16 7.38
CA THR A 185 -3.49 25.08 7.49
C THR A 185 -2.95 25.45 6.12
N SER A 186 -2.13 26.50 6.07
CA SER A 186 -1.43 26.90 4.84
C SER A 186 -0.53 25.76 4.36
N CYS A 187 -0.57 25.46 3.06
CA CYS A 187 0.30 24.45 2.45
C CYS A 187 1.79 24.78 2.63
N LYS A 188 2.15 26.05 2.80
CA LYS A 188 3.54 26.48 3.08
C LYS A 188 4.08 25.93 4.41
N ASN A 189 3.20 25.53 5.33
CA ASN A 189 3.57 25.02 6.65
C ASN A 189 3.60 23.48 6.68
N LEU A 190 3.29 22.80 5.57
CA LEU A 190 3.21 21.36 5.50
C LEU A 190 4.54 20.78 4.99
N PRO A 191 5.06 19.70 5.60
CA PRO A 191 6.29 19.05 5.15
C PRO A 191 6.16 18.48 3.73
N THR A 192 7.11 18.84 2.86
CA THR A 192 7.23 18.33 1.48
C THR A 192 8.55 17.59 1.28
N LEU A 193 8.70 16.94 0.12
CA LEU A 193 9.85 16.08 -0.16
C LEU A 193 11.08 16.92 -0.53
N ASN A 194 12.13 16.81 0.28
CA ASN A 194 13.43 17.38 -0.05
C ASN A 194 14.24 16.41 -0.95
N LEU A 195 14.47 16.80 -2.20
CA LEU A 195 15.20 16.00 -3.19
C LEU A 195 16.73 16.21 -3.18
N LEU A 196 17.28 17.11 -2.36
CA LEU A 196 18.72 17.32 -2.26
C LEU A 196 19.53 16.02 -2.00
N PRO A 197 19.05 15.05 -1.20
CA PRO A 197 19.75 13.77 -0.99
C PRO A 197 19.86 12.87 -2.24
N TRP A 198 19.20 13.22 -3.35
CA TRP A 198 19.31 12.53 -4.64
C TRP A 198 20.21 13.26 -5.63
N LYS A 199 20.82 14.39 -5.23
CA LYS A 199 21.75 15.09 -6.09
C LYS A 199 22.98 14.20 -6.34
N GLU A 200 23.11 13.73 -7.57
CA GLU A 200 24.30 13.05 -8.05
C GLU A 200 25.37 14.08 -8.44
N VAL A 201 26.63 13.73 -8.20
CA VAL A 201 27.76 14.49 -8.72
C VAL A 201 28.13 13.84 -10.03
N ASP A 202 28.02 14.58 -11.14
CA ASP A 202 28.53 14.13 -12.43
C ASP A 202 30.05 13.99 -12.32
N PRO A 203 30.60 12.75 -12.40
CA PRO A 203 32.04 12.52 -12.26
C PRO A 203 32.86 13.19 -13.37
N TYR A 204 32.22 13.62 -14.47
CA TYR A 204 32.87 14.27 -15.61
C TYR A 204 32.81 15.80 -15.55
N HIS A 205 32.00 16.41 -14.68
CA HIS A 205 31.88 17.87 -14.55
C HIS A 205 32.98 18.51 -13.71
N SER A 206 33.65 17.73 -12.86
CA SER A 206 34.72 18.18 -11.95
C SER A 206 36.10 17.62 -12.28
N ALA A 207 36.23 16.90 -13.40
CA ALA A 207 37.55 16.50 -13.90
C ALA A 207 38.29 17.76 -14.38
N PRO A 208 39.55 17.99 -13.96
CA PRO A 208 40.41 18.99 -14.60
C PRO A 208 40.41 18.75 -16.12
N GLN A 209 40.31 19.81 -16.93
CA GLN A 209 40.33 19.71 -18.40
C GLN A 209 41.55 18.91 -18.90
N ASP A 210 42.61 18.88 -18.11
CA ASP A 210 43.87 18.17 -18.32
C ASP A 210 43.73 16.63 -18.38
N VAL A 211 42.62 16.06 -17.88
CA VAL A 211 42.34 14.61 -17.93
C VAL A 211 41.53 14.22 -19.17
N LEU A 212 40.80 15.16 -19.77
CA LEU A 212 40.02 14.92 -20.99
C LEU A 212 40.86 15.02 -22.27
N TYR A 213 42.05 15.61 -22.19
CA TYR A 213 43.06 15.62 -23.24
C TYR A 213 44.34 14.98 -22.72
N GLY A 214 44.34 13.66 -22.58
CA GLY A 214 45.57 12.89 -22.49
C GLY A 214 46.47 13.24 -23.68
N SER A 215 47.74 13.52 -23.40
CA SER A 215 48.82 13.85 -24.32
C SER A 215 49.05 12.75 -25.36
N GLY A 216 48.14 12.61 -26.31
CA GLY A 216 48.25 11.76 -27.48
C GLY A 216 48.41 12.65 -28.70
N ASN A 217 49.57 12.60 -29.34
CA ASN A 217 49.78 13.15 -30.68
C ASN A 217 48.72 12.58 -31.63
N HIS A 218 47.69 13.36 -31.94
CA HIS A 218 46.85 13.10 -33.10
C HIS A 218 46.74 14.35 -33.96
N HIS A 219 47.05 14.12 -35.24
CA HIS A 219 46.95 15.06 -36.34
C HIS A 219 45.65 15.85 -36.34
N SER A 220 45.81 17.13 -36.71
CA SER A 220 44.76 18.09 -37.05
C SER A 220 43.70 17.50 -38.00
N GLY A 221 42.41 17.72 -37.69
CA GLY A 221 41.30 17.32 -38.54
C GLY A 221 39.93 17.75 -38.03
N TYR A 222 39.57 19.00 -38.29
CA TYR A 222 38.24 19.57 -38.55
C TYR A 222 36.96 19.19 -37.74
N ASN A 223 36.31 20.28 -37.29
CA ASN A 223 34.88 20.61 -37.26
C ASN A 223 33.89 19.89 -36.33
N SER A 224 33.46 20.66 -35.32
CA SER A 224 32.10 21.20 -35.17
C SER A 224 30.92 20.36 -35.69
N GLY A 225 30.22 19.72 -34.75
CA GLY A 225 28.77 19.46 -34.81
C GLY A 225 28.34 18.20 -35.55
N ASP A 226 27.99 17.15 -34.82
CA ASP A 226 26.68 16.53 -34.98
C ASP A 226 26.31 15.67 -33.77
N TYR A 227 25.03 15.69 -33.40
CA TYR A 227 24.46 14.89 -32.32
C TYR A 227 24.33 13.43 -32.77
N GLY A 228 24.98 12.50 -32.07
CA GLY A 228 24.86 11.07 -32.33
C GLY A 228 24.61 10.27 -31.06
N TYR A 229 23.39 9.73 -30.91
CA TYR A 229 23.10 8.66 -29.95
C TYR A 229 24.00 7.46 -30.26
N GLY A 230 24.89 7.12 -29.32
CA GLY A 230 25.77 5.94 -29.41
C GLY A 230 25.53 5.01 -28.22
N HIS A 231 24.80 3.93 -28.46
CA HIS A 231 24.87 2.69 -27.68
C HIS A 231 26.34 2.28 -27.49
N LEU A 232 26.70 1.77 -26.29
CA LEU A 232 27.73 0.78 -25.96
C LEU A 232 27.92 0.84 -24.42
N ALA A 233 28.14 -0.20 -23.62
CA ALA A 233 28.08 -1.65 -23.67
C ALA A 233 28.55 -2.04 -22.26
N ASP A 234 27.76 -2.81 -21.52
CA ASP A 234 28.14 -3.27 -20.17
C ASP A 234 29.32 -4.25 -20.28
N THR A 235 30.51 -3.83 -19.83
CA THR A 235 31.61 -4.75 -19.56
C THR A 235 31.54 -5.22 -18.11
N TYR A 236 31.10 -6.46 -17.92
CA TYR A 236 31.29 -7.21 -16.68
C TYR A 236 32.78 -7.49 -16.47
N SER A 237 33.33 -7.00 -15.37
CA SER A 237 34.66 -7.40 -14.88
C SER A 237 34.52 -8.73 -14.13
N THR A 238 35.03 -9.80 -14.73
CA THR A 238 35.27 -11.08 -14.06
C THR A 238 36.62 -11.04 -13.36
N GLY A 239 36.64 -11.31 -12.07
CA GLY A 239 37.88 -11.60 -11.37
C GLY A 239 37.68 -11.72 -9.87
N ASP A 240 37.29 -12.90 -9.40
CA ASP A 240 37.66 -13.38 -8.07
C ASP A 240 37.90 -14.89 -8.11
N THR A 241 39.13 -15.26 -7.80
CA THR A 241 39.69 -16.62 -7.77
C THR A 241 39.19 -17.41 -6.57
N TYR A 242 38.62 -18.60 -6.81
CA TYR A 242 38.29 -19.56 -5.75
C TYR A 242 39.50 -20.43 -5.39
N SER A 243 39.90 -20.37 -4.13
CA SER A 243 40.79 -21.35 -3.49
C SER A 243 40.03 -22.66 -3.25
N THR A 244 40.56 -23.76 -3.76
CA THR A 244 40.07 -25.12 -3.53
C THR A 244 40.51 -25.61 -2.15
N GLY A 245 39.55 -25.99 -1.31
CA GLY A 245 39.81 -26.50 0.04
C GLY A 245 38.71 -27.42 0.57
N ASN A 246 38.79 -28.68 0.14
CA ASN A 246 38.34 -29.91 0.79
C ASN A 246 36.84 -30.22 1.01
N SER A 247 36.50 -31.41 0.52
CA SER A 247 35.20 -32.08 0.52
C SER A 247 34.89 -32.71 1.87
N GLY A 248 33.65 -32.54 2.34
CA GLY A 248 33.06 -33.26 3.47
C GLY A 248 31.58 -33.50 3.21
N TYR A 249 31.28 -34.65 2.61
CA TYR A 249 29.93 -35.15 2.41
C TYR A 249 29.28 -35.53 3.75
N ILE A 250 28.08 -35.03 4.04
CA ILE A 250 27.08 -35.73 4.86
C ILE A 250 25.71 -35.63 4.16
N ASN A 251 25.12 -36.81 3.97
CA ASN A 251 23.89 -37.16 3.25
C ASN A 251 22.62 -36.69 4.01
N PRO A 252 21.48 -36.44 3.34
CA PRO A 252 20.22 -36.06 3.97
C PRO A 252 19.37 -37.29 4.31
N GLY A 253 18.61 -37.23 5.39
CA GLY A 253 17.63 -38.27 5.71
C GLY A 253 16.81 -38.00 6.98
N TYR A 254 15.52 -37.79 6.75
CA TYR A 254 14.35 -37.71 7.66
C TYR A 254 14.06 -36.38 8.33
#